data_AF-A0A661N3C1-F1
#
_entry.id   AF-A0A661N3C1-F1
#
_cell.length_a   1.000
_cell.length_b   1.000
_cell.length_c   1.000
_cell.angle_alpha   90.00
_cell.angle_beta   90.00
_cell.angle_gamma   90.00
#
_symmetry.space_group_name_H-M   'P 1'
#
loop_
_entity.id
_entity.type
_entity.pdbx_description
1 polymer ?
#
loop_
_entity_poly.entity_id
_entity_poly.type
_entity_poly.pdbx_seq_one_letter_code
_entity_poly.pdbx_strand_id
1 'polypeptide(L)'
;MKLTTRGLILAVAAVAAIAAASCGGSTPSQAVQTEESIDAFDAELAEVIPDENRRQAIHGAIADLHAVVRVATEQRRTFARRILTLHKDYDAPRADFEAAIQGHLAERAVFRQGLYAFRQRLLDNTTNEEWEGLRGLRNDALESLMRTTAQGPEATATDTEENATEAGEN
;
A
#
# COMPACT_ATOMS: atom_id res chain seq x y z
N MET A 1 50.78 -2.26 23.78
CA MET A 1 50.05 -1.45 22.78
C MET A 1 49.21 -0.44 23.53
N LYS A 2 49.50 0.87 23.39
CA LYS A 2 48.78 1.95 24.09
C LYS A 2 47.54 2.32 23.26
N LEU A 3 46.37 1.83 23.67
CA LEU A 3 45.08 2.28 23.14
C LEU A 3 44.89 3.73 23.58
N THR A 4 44.97 4.64 22.63
CA THR A 4 44.81 6.08 22.86
C THR A 4 43.33 6.36 23.15
N THR A 5 43.08 7.04 24.26
CA THR A 5 41.75 7.39 24.81
C THR A 5 40.85 8.15 23.83
N ARG A 6 41.41 8.67 22.73
CA ARG A 6 40.70 9.34 21.64
C ARG A 6 39.93 8.38 20.70
N GLY A 7 40.34 7.10 20.61
CA GLY A 7 39.63 6.10 19.80
C GLY A 7 38.31 5.63 20.43
N LEU A 8 38.23 5.65 21.77
CA LEU A 8 37.05 5.18 22.50
C LEU A 8 35.85 6.15 22.35
N ILE A 9 36.11 7.45 22.27
CA ILE A 9 35.05 8.48 22.16
C ILE A 9 34.36 8.43 20.79
N LEU A 10 35.11 8.13 19.72
CA LEU A 10 34.55 7.97 18.37
C LEU A 10 33.67 6.71 18.24
N ALA A 11 34.01 5.63 18.96
CA ALA A 11 33.21 4.41 18.94
C ALA A 11 31.87 4.55 19.70
N VAL A 12 31.84 5.30 20.81
CA VAL A 12 30.60 5.52 21.58
C VAL A 12 29.63 6.46 20.85
N ALA A 13 30.13 7.45 20.12
CA ALA A 13 29.30 8.36 19.32
C ALA A 13 28.60 7.65 18.13
N ALA A 14 29.25 6.65 17.52
CA ALA A 14 28.65 5.88 16.43
C ALA A 14 27.52 4.95 16.89
N VAL A 15 27.57 4.45 18.13
CA VAL A 15 26.51 3.58 18.70
C VAL A 15 25.27 4.40 19.14
N ALA A 16 25.47 5.64 19.59
CA ALA A 16 24.36 6.52 19.96
C ALA A 16 23.51 6.98 18.75
N ALA A 17 24.10 7.08 17.56
CA ALA A 17 23.37 7.44 16.34
C ALA A 17 22.42 6.33 15.84
N ILE A 18 22.75 5.06 16.10
CA ILE A 18 21.89 3.91 15.73
C ILE A 18 20.68 3.81 16.68
N ALA A 19 20.85 4.17 17.95
CA ALA A 19 19.74 4.19 18.91
C ALA A 19 18.68 5.26 18.61
N ALA A 20 19.07 6.38 17.98
CA ALA A 20 18.13 7.44 17.59
C ALA A 20 17.31 7.08 16.32
N ALA A 21 17.81 6.19 15.45
CA ALA A 21 17.07 5.68 14.30
C ALA A 21 16.06 4.58 14.68
N SER A 22 16.13 4.06 15.91
CA SER A 22 15.19 3.07 16.45
C SER A 22 14.06 3.70 17.27
N CYS A 23 13.88 5.03 17.19
CA CYS A 23 12.87 5.76 17.93
C CYS A 23 11.55 5.83 17.13
N GLY A 24 10.68 4.84 17.33
CA GLY A 24 9.21 5.02 17.28
C GLY A 24 8.53 5.45 15.98
N GLY A 25 9.20 5.41 14.82
CA GLY A 25 8.52 5.63 13.53
C GLY A 25 7.63 4.42 13.21
N SER A 26 6.32 4.53 13.46
CA SER A 26 5.37 3.53 12.99
C SER A 26 5.58 3.35 11.49
N THR A 27 5.77 2.10 11.06
CA THR A 27 5.88 1.81 9.62
C THR A 27 4.63 2.36 8.94
N PRO A 28 4.74 3.19 7.89
CA PRO A 28 3.58 3.78 7.24
C PRO A 28 2.58 2.68 6.89
N SER A 29 1.28 2.96 7.06
CA SER A 29 0.26 1.98 6.69
C SER A 29 0.44 1.58 5.22
N GLN A 30 0.11 0.33 4.86
CA GLN A 30 0.24 -0.16 3.48
C GLN A 30 -0.49 0.73 2.46
N ALA A 31 -1.59 1.36 2.87
CA ALA A 31 -2.31 2.32 2.03
C ALA A 31 -1.44 3.55 1.70
N VAL A 32 -0.73 4.10 2.69
CA VAL A 32 0.20 5.22 2.50
C VAL A 32 1.36 4.81 1.61
N GLN A 33 1.96 3.63 1.84
CA GLN A 33 3.05 3.12 0.97
C GLN A 33 2.59 2.92 -0.48
N THR A 34 1.33 2.52 -0.68
CA THR A 34 0.75 2.38 -2.02
C THR A 34 0.59 3.74 -2.70
N GLU A 35 0.06 4.74 -1.99
CA GLU A 35 -0.06 6.12 -2.50
C GLU A 35 1.32 6.70 -2.87
N GLU A 36 2.30 6.59 -1.97
CA GLU A 36 3.68 7.03 -2.22
C GLU A 36 4.31 6.34 -3.44
N SER A 37 4.04 5.04 -3.64
CA SER A 37 4.54 4.30 -4.80
C SER A 37 3.91 4.76 -6.12
N ILE A 38 2.63 5.16 -6.10
CA ILE A 38 1.97 5.69 -7.31
C ILE A 38 2.45 7.11 -7.59
N ASP A 39 2.63 7.95 -6.57
CA ASP A 39 3.16 9.30 -6.72
C ASP A 39 4.60 9.29 -7.25
N ALA A 40 5.43 8.35 -6.77
CA ALA A 40 6.78 8.14 -7.30
C ALA A 40 6.75 7.70 -8.78
N PHE A 41 5.82 6.81 -9.14
CA PHE A 41 5.62 6.41 -10.53
C PHE A 41 5.20 7.61 -11.40
N ASP A 42 4.31 8.47 -10.91
CA ASP A 42 3.83 9.66 -11.61
C ASP A 42 4.96 10.66 -11.92
N ALA A 43 5.85 10.89 -10.94
CA ALA A 43 6.98 11.80 -11.09
C ALA A 43 7.97 11.36 -12.19
N GLU A 44 8.20 10.05 -12.34
CA GLU A 44 9.19 9.51 -13.29
C GLU A 44 8.66 9.47 -14.73
N LEU A 45 7.34 9.55 -14.93
CA LEU A 45 6.75 9.61 -16.28
C LEU A 45 7.26 10.79 -17.11
N ALA A 46 7.53 11.93 -16.47
CA ALA A 46 8.05 13.12 -17.14
C ALA A 46 9.47 12.89 -17.71
N GLU A 47 10.26 12.04 -17.07
CA GLU A 47 11.62 11.72 -17.51
C GLU A 47 11.63 10.68 -18.63
N VAL A 48 10.75 9.68 -18.54
CA VAL A 48 10.72 8.56 -19.48
C VAL A 48 9.91 8.84 -20.74
N ILE A 49 8.84 9.65 -20.64
CA ILE A 49 7.90 9.90 -21.75
C ILE A 49 7.95 11.39 -22.12
N PRO A 50 8.72 11.78 -23.14
CA PRO A 50 8.88 13.19 -23.50
C PRO A 50 7.61 13.83 -24.04
N ASP A 51 6.76 13.05 -24.71
CA ASP A 51 5.51 13.52 -25.33
C ASP A 51 4.47 13.93 -24.27
N GLU A 52 4.15 15.23 -24.24
CA GLU A 52 3.20 15.80 -23.28
C GLU A 52 1.80 15.19 -23.40
N ASN A 53 1.29 14.95 -24.61
CA ASN A 53 -0.07 14.44 -24.78
C ASN A 53 -0.21 13.02 -24.26
N ARG A 54 0.79 12.16 -24.55
CA ARG A 54 0.84 10.78 -24.03
C ARG A 54 1.00 10.78 -22.51
N ARG A 55 1.83 11.65 -21.96
CA ARG A 55 1.98 11.82 -20.51
C ARG A 55 0.69 12.27 -19.83
N GLN A 56 -0.02 13.26 -20.37
CA GLN A 56 -1.33 13.69 -19.86
C GLN A 56 -2.37 12.56 -19.88
N ALA A 57 -2.39 11.74 -20.94
CA ALA A 57 -3.27 10.58 -21.01
C ALA A 57 -2.96 9.55 -19.90
N ILE A 58 -1.67 9.35 -19.59
CA ILE A 58 -1.24 8.46 -18.51
C ILE A 58 -1.56 9.05 -17.14
N HIS A 59 -1.34 10.35 -16.90
CA HIS A 59 -1.77 11.01 -15.66
C HIS A 59 -3.27 10.83 -15.42
N GLY A 60 -4.10 10.96 -16.46
CA GLY A 60 -5.53 10.66 -16.37
C GLY A 60 -5.81 9.19 -16.00
N ALA A 61 -5.03 8.24 -16.51
CA ALA A 61 -5.12 6.84 -16.14
C ALA A 61 -4.70 6.57 -14.69
N ILE A 62 -3.68 7.28 -14.18
CA ILE A 62 -3.24 7.23 -12.79
C ILE A 62 -4.34 7.77 -11.88
N ALA A 63 -4.93 8.92 -12.19
CA ALA A 63 -6.04 9.49 -11.41
C ALA A 63 -7.23 8.51 -11.30
N ASP A 64 -7.58 7.85 -12.40
CA ASP A 64 -8.61 6.80 -12.41
C ASP A 64 -8.20 5.60 -11.54
N LEU A 65 -6.93 5.19 -11.57
CA LEU A 65 -6.40 4.13 -10.72
C LEU A 65 -6.48 4.49 -9.23
N HIS A 66 -6.11 5.72 -8.83
CA HIS A 66 -6.27 6.19 -7.45
C HIS A 66 -7.73 6.09 -6.99
N ALA A 67 -8.68 6.48 -7.85
CA ALA A 67 -10.10 6.37 -7.52
C ALA A 67 -10.51 4.90 -7.29
N VAL A 68 -10.04 3.98 -8.14
CA VAL A 68 -10.29 2.53 -8.03
C VAL A 68 -9.68 1.97 -6.74
N VAL A 69 -8.45 2.33 -6.39
CA VAL A 69 -7.75 1.88 -5.17
C VAL A 69 -8.45 2.37 -3.91
N ARG A 70 -8.86 3.64 -3.88
CA ARG A 70 -9.60 4.22 -2.76
C ARG A 70 -10.92 3.50 -2.52
N VAL A 71 -11.69 3.24 -3.59
CA VAL A 71 -12.96 2.50 -3.50
C VAL A 71 -12.73 1.07 -3.00
N ALA A 72 -11.74 0.35 -3.54
CA ALA A 72 -11.42 -1.01 -3.14
C ALA A 72 -10.97 -1.10 -1.67
N THR A 73 -10.24 -0.08 -1.18
CA THR A 73 -9.82 0.01 0.23
C THR A 73 -11.03 0.14 1.15
N GLU A 74 -11.99 1.00 0.82
CA GLU A 74 -13.20 1.18 1.63
C GLU A 74 -14.13 -0.04 1.58
N GLN A 75 -14.27 -0.66 0.40
CA GLN A 75 -14.99 -1.92 0.23
C GLN A 75 -14.40 -3.02 1.12
N ARG A 76 -13.07 -3.15 1.14
CA ARG A 76 -12.38 -4.11 2.01
C ARG A 76 -12.60 -3.82 3.49
N ARG A 77 -12.54 -2.56 3.93
CA ARG A 77 -12.87 -2.17 5.33
C ARG A 77 -14.31 -2.52 5.69
N THR A 78 -15.24 -2.30 4.77
CA THR A 78 -16.66 -2.63 4.95
C THR A 78 -16.89 -4.14 5.03
N PHE A 79 -16.26 -4.92 4.16
CA PHE A 79 -16.28 -6.38 4.22
C PHE A 79 -15.71 -6.90 5.55
N ALA A 80 -14.55 -6.40 5.98
CA ALA A 80 -13.92 -6.78 7.25
C ALA A 80 -14.85 -6.53 8.45
N ARG A 81 -15.46 -5.33 8.52
CA ARG A 81 -16.46 -5.00 9.55
C ARG A 81 -17.64 -5.95 9.50
N ARG A 82 -18.18 -6.25 8.31
CA ARG A 82 -19.32 -7.16 8.14
C ARG A 82 -19.00 -8.57 8.63
N ILE A 83 -17.83 -9.11 8.28
CA ILE A 83 -17.39 -10.43 8.75
C ILE A 83 -17.24 -10.44 10.28
N LEU A 84 -16.63 -9.40 10.86
CA LEU A 84 -16.51 -9.30 12.32
C LEU A 84 -17.87 -9.22 13.01
N THR A 85 -18.82 -8.45 12.46
CA THR A 85 -20.20 -8.38 12.97
C THR A 85 -20.88 -9.74 12.91
N LEU A 86 -20.79 -10.44 11.78
CA LEU A 86 -21.36 -11.78 11.63
C LEU A 86 -20.71 -12.79 12.57
N HIS A 87 -19.41 -12.68 12.82
CA HIS A 87 -18.69 -13.57 13.73
C HIS A 87 -19.09 -13.36 15.20
N LYS A 88 -19.45 -12.13 15.59
CA LYS A 88 -19.93 -11.80 16.94
C LYS A 88 -21.37 -12.26 17.20
N ASP A 89 -22.13 -12.52 16.14
CA ASP A 89 -23.51 -12.99 16.21
C ASP A 89 -23.55 -14.53 16.06
N TYR A 90 -23.65 -15.25 17.18
CA TYR A 90 -23.64 -16.71 17.19
C TYR A 90 -24.84 -17.35 16.47
N ASP A 91 -25.92 -16.59 16.27
CA ASP A 91 -27.12 -17.05 15.57
C ASP A 91 -27.10 -16.66 14.08
N ALA A 92 -26.04 -15.97 13.61
CA ALA A 92 -25.94 -15.55 12.22
C ALA A 92 -25.96 -16.77 11.27
N PRO A 93 -26.89 -16.79 10.28
CA PRO A 93 -26.99 -17.91 9.38
C PRO A 93 -25.79 -17.96 8.44
N ARG A 94 -25.35 -19.17 8.09
CA ARG A 94 -24.26 -19.39 7.11
C ARG A 94 -24.48 -18.64 5.79
N ALA A 95 -25.73 -18.50 5.35
CA ALA A 95 -26.08 -17.77 4.14
C ALA A 95 -25.62 -16.31 4.15
N ASP A 96 -25.56 -15.66 5.32
CA ASP A 96 -25.11 -14.27 5.44
C ASP A 96 -23.61 -14.12 5.24
N PHE A 97 -22.83 -15.08 5.73
CA PHE A 97 -21.39 -15.16 5.45
C PHE A 97 -21.13 -15.40 3.96
N GLU A 98 -21.85 -16.34 3.35
CA GLU A 98 -21.73 -16.63 1.92
C GLU A 98 -22.08 -15.39 1.08
N ALA A 99 -23.15 -14.68 1.43
CA ALA A 99 -23.52 -13.43 0.76
C ALA A 99 -22.43 -12.36 0.90
N ALA A 100 -21.86 -12.17 2.10
CA ALA A 100 -20.78 -11.21 2.32
C ALA A 100 -19.53 -11.56 1.50
N ILE A 101 -19.16 -12.84 1.45
CA ILE A 101 -18.01 -13.31 0.66
C ILE A 101 -18.25 -13.12 -0.84
N GLN A 102 -19.44 -13.48 -1.35
CA GLN A 102 -19.77 -13.31 -2.76
C GLN A 102 -19.77 -11.83 -3.16
N GLY A 103 -20.30 -10.95 -2.32
CA GLY A 103 -20.22 -9.50 -2.52
C GLY A 103 -18.77 -9.02 -2.65
N HIS A 104 -17.91 -9.45 -1.72
CA HIS A 104 -16.50 -9.07 -1.76
C HIS A 104 -15.75 -9.64 -2.97
N LEU A 105 -16.08 -10.86 -3.43
CA LEU A 105 -15.51 -11.42 -4.65
C LEU A 105 -15.89 -10.62 -5.90
N ALA A 106 -17.14 -10.14 -5.96
CA ALA A 106 -17.60 -9.28 -7.06
C ALA A 106 -16.87 -7.92 -7.05
N GLU A 107 -16.72 -7.30 -5.88
CA GLU A 107 -15.95 -6.05 -5.72
C GLU A 107 -14.49 -6.23 -6.18
N ARG A 108 -13.84 -7.33 -5.78
CA ARG A 108 -12.48 -7.66 -6.23
C ARG A 108 -12.39 -7.86 -7.75
N ALA A 109 -13.45 -8.35 -8.39
CA ALA A 109 -13.48 -8.47 -9.85
C ALA A 109 -13.50 -7.10 -10.53
N VAL A 110 -14.29 -6.16 -10.01
CA VAL A 110 -14.33 -4.77 -10.50
C VAL A 110 -12.97 -4.09 -10.32
N PHE A 111 -12.33 -4.27 -9.17
CA PHE A 111 -10.98 -3.75 -8.94
C PHE A 111 -9.96 -4.28 -9.98
N ARG A 112 -9.97 -5.59 -10.26
CA ARG A 112 -9.09 -6.18 -11.29
C ARG A 112 -9.36 -5.63 -12.69
N GLN A 113 -10.62 -5.38 -13.04
CA GLN A 113 -10.98 -4.74 -14.30
C GLN A 113 -10.38 -3.33 -14.40
N GLY A 114 -10.43 -2.55 -13.32
CA GLY A 114 -9.76 -1.25 -13.24
C GLY A 114 -8.24 -1.34 -13.47
N LEU A 115 -7.58 -2.31 -12.85
CA LEU A 115 -6.14 -2.56 -13.08
C LEU A 115 -5.82 -2.92 -14.54
N TYR A 116 -6.65 -3.73 -15.18
CA TYR A 116 -6.46 -4.07 -16.59
C TYR A 116 -6.68 -2.86 -17.51
N ALA A 117 -7.70 -2.05 -17.23
CA ALA A 117 -7.95 -0.82 -17.97
C ALA A 117 -6.77 0.16 -17.83
N PHE A 118 -6.23 0.33 -16.62
CA PHE A 118 -5.03 1.12 -16.37
C PHE A 118 -3.82 0.60 -17.17
N ARG A 119 -3.54 -0.70 -17.07
CA ARG A 119 -2.45 -1.33 -17.82
C ARG A 119 -2.60 -1.14 -19.33
N GLN A 120 -3.80 -1.29 -19.87
CA GLN A 120 -4.05 -1.10 -21.30
C GLN A 120 -3.75 0.34 -21.72
N ARG A 121 -4.20 1.34 -20.94
CA ARG A 121 -3.91 2.75 -21.23
C ARG A 121 -2.42 3.07 -21.20
N LEU A 122 -1.67 2.46 -20.28
CA LEU A 122 -0.21 2.58 -20.30
C LEU A 122 0.36 2.04 -21.62
N LEU A 123 0.01 0.81 -21.99
CA LEU A 123 0.50 0.18 -23.22
C LEU A 123 0.13 0.98 -24.48
N ASP A 124 -1.05 1.58 -24.51
CA ASP A 124 -1.51 2.39 -25.64
C ASP A 124 -0.77 3.74 -25.75
N ASN A 125 -0.14 4.23 -24.66
CA ASN A 125 0.50 5.55 -24.60
C ASN A 125 2.03 5.49 -24.41
N THR A 126 2.63 4.31 -24.27
CA THR A 126 4.09 4.13 -24.15
C THR A 126 4.67 3.34 -25.33
N THR A 127 5.89 3.65 -25.75
CA THR A 127 6.66 2.76 -26.64
C THR A 127 7.22 1.56 -25.87
N ASN A 128 7.80 0.59 -26.58
CA ASN A 128 8.45 -0.56 -25.94
C ASN A 128 9.67 -0.14 -25.10
N GLU A 129 10.46 0.83 -25.59
CA GLU A 129 11.62 1.36 -24.87
C GLU A 129 11.20 2.10 -23.60
N GLU A 130 10.19 2.95 -23.68
CA GLU A 130 9.61 3.66 -22.52
C GLU A 130 9.04 2.65 -21.51
N TRP A 131 8.36 1.61 -22.00
CA TRP A 131 7.78 0.55 -21.16
C TRP A 131 8.82 -0.26 -20.39
N GLU A 132 9.99 -0.54 -21.00
CA GLU A 132 11.10 -1.16 -20.29
C GLU A 132 11.82 -0.20 -19.34
N GLY A 133 11.89 1.10 -19.68
CA GLY A 133 12.37 2.14 -18.78
C GLY A 133 11.56 2.20 -17.48
N LEU A 134 10.24 2.03 -17.57
CA LEU A 134 9.32 2.03 -16.41
C LEU A 134 9.28 0.71 -15.64
N ARG A 135 10.03 -0.33 -16.03
CA ARG A 135 9.86 -1.70 -15.51
C ARG A 135 10.06 -1.83 -14.00
N GLY A 136 11.09 -1.17 -13.45
CA GLY A 136 11.40 -1.23 -12.00
C GLY A 136 10.22 -0.70 -11.18
N LEU A 137 9.90 0.58 -11.39
CA LEU A 137 8.78 1.25 -10.72
C LEU A 137 7.45 0.55 -10.93
N ARG A 138 7.16 0.09 -12.16
CA ARG A 138 5.92 -0.62 -12.47
C ARG A 138 5.79 -1.88 -11.61
N ASN A 139 6.87 -2.64 -11.48
CA ASN A 139 6.85 -3.86 -10.67
C ASN A 139 6.62 -3.53 -9.20
N ASP A 140 7.29 -2.50 -8.67
CA ASP A 140 7.15 -2.08 -7.27
C ASP A 140 5.74 -1.56 -6.97
N ALA A 141 5.20 -0.69 -7.83
CA ALA A 141 3.84 -0.16 -7.69
C ALA A 141 2.78 -1.27 -7.81
N LEU A 142 2.91 -2.17 -8.78
CA LEU A 142 1.99 -3.31 -8.93
C LEU A 142 2.11 -4.31 -7.77
N GLU A 143 3.32 -4.56 -7.27
CA GLU A 143 3.53 -5.42 -6.11
C GLU A 143 2.89 -4.81 -4.86
N SER A 144 3.09 -3.51 -4.64
CA SER A 144 2.47 -2.76 -3.54
C SER A 144 0.94 -2.83 -3.61
N LEU A 145 0.37 -2.58 -4.80
CA LEU A 145 -1.07 -2.71 -5.05
C LEU A 145 -1.59 -4.14 -4.80
N MET A 146 -0.87 -5.15 -5.30
CA MET A 146 -1.24 -6.55 -5.09
C MET A 146 -1.18 -6.93 -3.61
N ARG A 147 -0.14 -6.50 -2.88
CA ARG A 147 0.02 -6.74 -1.45
C ARG A 147 -1.11 -6.10 -0.64
N THR A 148 -1.47 -4.86 -0.97
CA THR A 148 -2.60 -4.13 -0.37
C THR A 148 -3.94 -4.87 -0.57
N THR A 149 -4.10 -5.62 -1.67
CA THR A 149 -5.31 -6.44 -1.86
C THR A 149 -5.23 -7.88 -1.33
N ALA A 150 -4.01 -8.39 -1.08
CA ALA A 150 -3.79 -9.77 -0.67
C ALA A 150 -3.76 -9.95 0.86
N GLN A 151 -3.16 -9.01 1.59
CA GLN A 151 -3.15 -9.06 3.05
C GLN A 151 -4.58 -8.79 3.55
N GLY A 152 -5.18 -9.73 4.29
CA GLY A 152 -6.49 -9.55 4.91
C GLY A 152 -6.47 -8.51 6.05
N PRO A 153 -7.63 -8.11 6.61
CA PRO A 153 -7.70 -7.17 7.75
C PRO A 153 -6.98 -7.65 9.03
N GLU A 154 -6.56 -8.92 9.08
CA GLU A 154 -5.85 -9.52 10.21
C GLU A 154 -4.56 -8.80 10.59
N ALA A 155 -3.86 -8.17 9.64
CA ALA A 155 -2.59 -7.49 9.93
C ALA A 155 -2.73 -6.16 10.69
N THR A 156 -3.94 -5.61 10.84
CA THR A 156 -4.17 -4.30 11.50
C THR A 156 -4.92 -4.39 12.83
N ALA A 157 -5.50 -5.55 13.16
CA ALA A 157 -6.25 -5.70 14.41
C ALA A 157 -5.33 -5.74 15.64
N THR A 158 -4.13 -6.32 15.52
CA THR A 158 -3.13 -6.37 16.60
C THR A 158 -2.64 -4.98 17.03
N ASP A 159 -2.52 -4.03 16.10
CA ASP A 159 -1.99 -2.69 16.43
C ASP A 159 -2.99 -1.78 17.14
N THR A 160 -4.29 -2.12 17.08
CA THR A 160 -5.34 -1.32 17.73
C THR A 160 -5.61 -1.75 19.18
N GLU A 161 -5.44 -3.04 19.50
CA GLU A 161 -5.66 -3.53 20.88
C GLU A 161 -4.52 -3.13 21.83
N GLU A 162 -3.29 -2.99 21.36
CA GLU A 162 -2.15 -2.58 22.19
C GLU A 162 -2.28 -1.11 22.66
N ASN A 163 -2.78 -0.21 21.80
CA ASN A 163 -3.01 1.20 22.17
C ASN A 163 -4.24 1.44 23.07
N ALA A 164 -5.23 0.53 23.06
CA ALA A 164 -6.42 0.69 23.90
C ALA A 164 -6.16 0.33 25.37
N THR A 165 -5.12 -0.45 25.66
CA THR A 165 -4.82 -0.93 27.02
C THR A 165 -3.99 0.09 27.82
N GLU A 166 -3.11 0.86 27.18
CA GLU A 166 -2.30 1.88 27.88
C GLU A 166 -3.07 3.17 28.24
N ALA A 167 -4.20 3.45 27.59
CA ALA A 167 -5.00 4.65 27.88
C ALA A 167 -5.87 4.54 29.15
N GLY A 168 -5.88 3.39 29.84
CA GLY A 168 -6.74 3.11 30.98
C GLY A 168 -6.09 3.20 32.38
N GLU A 169 -4.78 3.47 32.49
CA GLU A 169 -4.05 3.43 33.77
C GLU A 169 -3.59 4.80 34.33
N ASN A 170 -4.12 5.93 33.83
CA ASN A 170 -3.85 7.26 34.40
C ASN A 170 -5.05 7.88 35.10
#